data_AF-W9HMN7-F1
#
_entry.id   AF-W9HMN7-F1
#
_cell.length_a   1.000
_cell.length_b   1.000
_cell.length_c   1.000
_cell.angle_alpha   90.00
_cell.angle_beta   90.00
_cell.angle_gamma   90.00
#
_symmetry.space_group_name_H-M   'P 1'
#
loop_
_entity.id
_entity.type
_entity.pdbx_description
1 polymer ?
#
loop_
_entity_poly.entity_id
_entity_poly.type
_entity_poly.pdbx_seq_one_letter_code
_entity_poly.pdbx_strand_id
1 'polypeptide(L)'
;MYRSFGDDLTSYIQKVAPKAATISLDSNTVTAANLELLKNKLASADIVDASACISQVHRDGDAAQTGILRSCADVAAHKFKGARGAIAPGVPEWKVALRGYTAAVERASKYLEGDENHSPLVSSFTVFGSGRIRSAHAHSVASNRIMRDEKF
;
A
#
# COMPACT_ATOMS: atom_id res chain seq x y z
N MET A 1 19.23 20.45 -20.90
CA MET A 1 20.02 19.22 -20.61
C MET A 1 19.22 18.41 -19.61
N TYR A 2 18.75 17.22 -19.96
CA TYR A 2 18.00 16.37 -19.03
C TYR A 2 18.96 15.85 -17.96
N ARG A 3 18.69 16.13 -16.69
CA ARG A 3 19.45 15.56 -15.57
C ARG A 3 18.93 14.16 -15.30
N SER A 4 19.84 13.22 -15.00
CA SER A 4 19.40 11.90 -14.57
C SER A 4 18.81 12.00 -13.16
N PHE A 5 17.92 11.07 -12.79
CA PHE A 5 17.39 10.98 -11.42
C PHE A 5 18.51 10.97 -10.36
N GLY A 6 19.63 10.29 -10.65
CA GLY A 6 20.80 10.28 -9.76
C GLY A 6 21.45 11.65 -9.61
N ASP A 7 21.50 12.46 -10.66
CA ASP A 7 22.07 13.82 -10.59
C ASP A 7 21.16 14.78 -9.82
N ASP A 8 19.84 14.65 -10.00
CA ASP A 8 18.87 15.46 -9.27
C ASP A 8 18.84 15.09 -7.78
N LEU A 9 18.87 13.80 -7.46
CA LEU A 9 18.94 13.33 -6.08
C LEU A 9 20.24 13.78 -5.39
N THR A 10 21.38 13.68 -6.08
CA THR A 10 22.66 14.16 -5.56
C THR A 10 22.64 15.66 -5.32
N SER A 11 22.14 16.43 -6.29
CA SER A 11 22.00 17.88 -6.17
C SER A 11 21.10 18.28 -4.99
N TYR A 12 20.01 17.54 -4.79
CA TYR A 12 19.11 17.75 -3.67
C TYR A 12 19.79 17.47 -2.34
N ILE A 13 20.46 16.32 -2.20
CA ILE A 13 21.17 15.92 -0.97
C ILE A 13 22.26 16.94 -0.64
N GLN A 14 23.05 17.38 -1.63
CA GLN A 14 24.06 18.43 -1.43
C GLN A 14 23.45 19.75 -0.97
N LYS A 15 22.23 20.09 -1.41
CA LYS A 15 21.52 21.30 -0.97
C LYS A 15 21.02 21.18 0.47
N VAL A 16 20.42 20.06 0.85
CA VAL A 16 19.77 19.90 2.17
C VAL A 16 20.72 19.42 3.26
N ALA A 17 21.79 18.73 2.88
CA ALA A 17 22.77 18.13 3.78
C ALA A 17 24.20 18.21 3.20
N PRO A 18 24.74 19.43 2.93
CA PRO A 18 26.02 19.63 2.23
C PRO A 18 27.24 19.01 2.91
N LYS A 19 27.14 18.69 4.20
CA LYS A 19 28.25 18.17 5.03
C LYS A 19 27.98 16.76 5.55
N ALA A 20 26.99 16.05 5.00
CA ALA A 20 26.69 14.70 5.45
C ALA A 20 27.85 13.75 5.10
N ALA A 21 28.54 13.27 6.13
CA ALA A 21 29.51 12.18 6.01
C ALA A 21 28.82 10.80 5.97
N THR A 22 27.57 10.71 6.41
CA THR A 22 26.77 9.49 6.43
C THR A 22 25.36 9.80 5.97
N ILE A 23 24.82 8.94 5.11
CA ILE A 23 23.45 9.01 4.60
C ILE A 23 22.79 7.67 4.88
N SER A 24 21.78 7.68 5.74
CA SER A 24 21.04 6.47 6.07
C SER A 24 19.79 6.34 5.20
N LEU A 25 19.47 5.11 4.79
CA LEU A 25 18.29 4.81 3.97
C LEU A 25 17.58 3.54 4.43
N ASP A 26 16.34 3.35 3.97
CA ASP A 26 15.59 2.11 4.16
C ASP A 26 15.98 1.09 3.07
N SER A 27 16.91 0.20 3.41
CA SER A 27 17.44 -0.80 2.48
C SER A 27 16.39 -1.84 2.07
N ASN A 28 15.30 -2.00 2.82
CA ASN A 28 14.21 -2.91 2.43
C ASN A 28 13.39 -2.38 1.25
N THR A 29 13.47 -1.08 0.97
CA THR A 29 12.68 -0.42 -0.08
C THR A 29 13.51 -0.03 -1.30
N VAL A 30 14.84 -0.02 -1.16
CA VAL A 30 15.76 0.37 -2.23
C VAL A 30 16.22 -0.87 -3.00
N THR A 31 16.03 -0.86 -4.32
CA THR A 31 16.58 -1.91 -5.18
C THR A 31 18.11 -1.90 -5.18
N ALA A 32 18.74 -3.07 -5.42
CA ALA A 32 20.19 -3.16 -5.51
C ALA A 32 20.79 -2.19 -6.54
N ALA A 33 20.14 -2.03 -7.70
CA ALA A 33 20.60 -1.10 -8.75
C ALA A 33 20.58 0.37 -8.28
N ASN A 34 19.54 0.78 -7.55
CA ASN A 34 19.46 2.14 -7.00
C ASN A 34 20.47 2.36 -5.86
N LEU A 35 20.72 1.32 -5.04
CA LEU A 35 21.75 1.38 -4.01
C LEU A 35 23.14 1.57 -4.61
N GLU A 36 23.48 0.83 -5.66
CA GLU A 36 24.77 1.00 -6.36
C GLU A 36 24.88 2.36 -7.06
N LEU A 37 23.80 2.87 -7.67
CA LEU A 37 23.76 4.22 -8.20
C LEU A 37 24.07 5.27 -7.12
N LEU A 38 23.47 5.13 -5.94
CA LEU A 38 23.69 6.04 -4.81
C LEU A 38 25.13 6.00 -4.30
N LYS A 39 25.69 4.81 -4.08
CA LYS A 39 27.09 4.64 -3.67
C LYS A 39 28.05 5.30 -4.64
N ASN A 40 27.80 5.17 -5.95
CA ASN A 40 28.64 5.78 -6.98
C ASN A 40 28.51 7.31 -7.02
N LYS A 41 27.29 7.85 -6.89
CA LYS A 41 27.02 9.29 -6.99
C LYS A 41 27.36 10.06 -5.70
N LEU A 42 27.30 9.40 -4.55
CA LEU A 42 27.56 9.94 -3.23
C LEU A 42 28.81 9.31 -2.61
N ALA A 43 29.84 9.07 -3.42
CA ALA A 43 31.05 8.34 -3.00
C ALA A 43 31.80 8.97 -1.81
N SER A 44 31.53 10.23 -1.47
CA SER A 44 32.11 10.91 -0.31
C SER A 44 31.34 10.69 0.99
N ALA A 45 30.22 9.96 0.96
CA ALA A 45 29.37 9.69 2.11
C ALA A 45 29.20 8.18 2.31
N ASP A 46 29.22 7.75 3.57
CA ASP A 46 28.90 6.38 3.95
C ASP A 46 27.40 6.13 3.82
N ILE A 47 27.00 5.14 3.03
CA ILE A 47 25.60 4.72 2.93
C ILE A 47 25.33 3.62 3.95
N VAL A 48 24.40 3.89 4.89
CA VAL A 48 24.11 3.01 6.03
C VAL A 48 22.66 2.57 6.03
N ASP A 49 22.40 1.33 6.42
CA ASP A 49 21.04 0.81 6.57
C ASP A 49 20.37 1.33 7.86
N ALA A 50 19.23 2.01 7.71
CA ALA A 50 18.38 2.46 8.80
C ALA A 50 17.05 1.70 8.90
N SER A 51 16.87 0.62 8.13
CA SER A 51 15.61 -0.15 8.07
C SER A 51 15.06 -0.52 9.45
N ALA A 52 15.92 -0.96 10.38
CA ALA A 52 15.52 -1.33 11.73
C ALA A 52 15.03 -0.14 12.56
N CYS A 53 15.70 1.01 12.45
CA CYS A 53 15.32 2.24 13.13
C CYS A 53 13.98 2.78 12.60
N ILE A 54 13.84 2.86 11.27
CA ILE A 54 12.60 3.29 10.60
C ILE A 54 11.44 2.35 10.97
N SER A 55 11.68 1.03 10.96
CA SER A 55 10.68 0.05 11.37
C SER A 55 10.26 0.20 12.84
N GLN A 56 11.18 0.58 13.73
CA GLN A 56 10.85 0.83 15.13
C GLN A 56 9.95 2.05 15.26
N VAL A 57 10.28 3.16 14.59
CA VAL A 57 9.45 4.37 14.59
C VAL A 57 8.05 4.07 14.06
N HIS A 58 7.91 3.28 13.00
CA HIS A 58 6.60 2.89 12.47
C HIS A 58 5.77 1.99 13.42
N ARG A 59 6.43 1.23 14.30
CA ARG A 59 5.74 0.41 15.32
C ARG A 59 5.18 1.27 16.45
N ASP A 60 5.92 2.31 16.84
CA ASP A 60 5.58 3.20 17.95
C ASP A 60 4.62 4.30 17.48
N GLY A 61 3.49 3.89 16.90
CA GLY A 61 2.50 4.81 16.33
C GLY A 61 1.90 5.74 17.39
N ASP A 62 1.58 6.96 16.97
CA ASP A 62 1.00 7.98 17.85
C ASP A 62 -0.55 7.98 17.82
N ALA A 63 -1.14 8.92 18.57
CA ALA A 63 -2.59 9.08 18.63
C ALA A 63 -3.19 9.50 17.27
N ALA A 64 -2.47 10.27 16.45
CA ALA A 64 -2.92 10.71 15.15
C ALA A 64 -2.97 9.54 14.16
N GLN A 65 -1.91 8.72 14.12
CA GLN A 65 -1.84 7.47 13.37
C GLN A 65 -2.94 6.50 13.81
N THR A 66 -3.19 6.38 15.11
CA THR A 66 -4.29 5.57 15.63
C THR A 66 -5.66 6.08 15.15
N GLY A 67 -5.85 7.40 15.09
CA GLY A 67 -7.06 8.00 14.51
C GLY A 67 -7.27 7.60 13.04
N ILE A 68 -6.22 7.68 12.23
CA ILE A 68 -6.25 7.25 10.83
C ILE A 68 -6.57 5.74 10.72
N LEU A 69 -5.93 4.91 11.55
CA LEU A 69 -6.17 3.46 11.56
C LEU A 69 -7.63 3.11 11.86
N ARG A 70 -8.31 3.87 12.72
CA ARG A 70 -9.75 3.68 12.99
C ARG A 70 -10.59 3.98 11.75
N SER A 71 -10.28 5.06 11.03
CA SER A 71 -10.94 5.39 9.75
C SER A 71 -10.71 4.29 8.70
N CYS A 72 -9.49 3.76 8.62
CA CYS A 72 -9.17 2.62 7.75
C CYS A 72 -9.96 1.36 8.12
N ALA A 73 -10.09 1.04 9.42
CA ALA A 73 -10.87 -0.10 9.89
C ALA A 73 -12.35 0.03 9.52
N ASP A 74 -12.91 1.23 9.60
CA ASP A 74 -14.28 1.50 9.18
C ASP A 74 -14.48 1.39 7.66
N VAL A 75 -13.53 1.87 6.86
CA VAL A 75 -13.51 1.62 5.40
C VAL A 75 -13.48 0.12 5.11
N ALA A 76 -12.66 -0.66 5.81
CA ALA A 76 -12.63 -2.11 5.68
C ALA A 76 -13.98 -2.75 6.05
N ALA A 77 -14.63 -2.28 7.12
CA ALA A 77 -15.97 -2.77 7.49
C ALA A 77 -17.00 -2.51 6.38
N HIS A 78 -16.96 -1.34 5.73
CA HIS A 78 -17.80 -1.04 4.56
C HIS A 78 -17.48 -1.95 3.37
N LYS A 79 -16.20 -2.25 3.11
CA LYS A 79 -15.77 -3.23 2.10
C LYS A 79 -16.43 -4.59 2.32
N PHE A 80 -16.38 -5.10 3.55
CA PHE A 80 -16.99 -6.38 3.91
C PHE A 80 -18.51 -6.34 3.78
N LYS A 81 -19.18 -5.28 4.24
CA LYS A 81 -20.64 -5.13 4.13
C LYS A 81 -21.09 -5.12 2.67
N GLY A 82 -20.40 -4.36 1.81
CA GLY A 82 -20.69 -4.28 0.38
C GLY A 82 -20.48 -5.61 -0.34
N ALA A 83 -19.37 -6.29 -0.06
CA ALA A 83 -19.12 -7.63 -0.59
C ALA A 83 -20.20 -8.62 -0.13
N ARG A 84 -20.47 -8.69 1.18
CA ARG A 84 -21.47 -9.60 1.75
C ARG A 84 -22.85 -9.42 1.12
N GLY A 85 -23.28 -8.18 0.86
CA GLY A 85 -24.56 -7.89 0.21
C GLY A 85 -24.66 -8.35 -1.25
N ALA A 86 -23.54 -8.69 -1.89
CA ALA A 86 -23.49 -9.17 -3.27
C ALA A 86 -23.27 -10.69 -3.39
N ILE A 87 -23.06 -11.40 -2.26
CA ILE A 87 -22.86 -12.84 -2.26
C ILE A 87 -24.18 -13.54 -2.57
N ALA A 88 -24.21 -14.28 -3.68
CA ALA A 88 -25.32 -15.13 -4.06
C ALA A 88 -24.84 -16.25 -5.01
N PRO A 89 -25.51 -17.42 -5.04
CA PRO A 89 -25.31 -18.41 -6.09
C PRO A 89 -25.46 -17.80 -7.49
N GLY A 90 -24.63 -18.24 -8.44
CA GLY A 90 -24.64 -17.71 -9.81
C GLY A 90 -23.87 -16.41 -10.01
N VAL A 91 -23.46 -15.72 -8.94
CA VAL A 91 -22.65 -14.51 -9.05
C VAL A 91 -21.15 -14.87 -9.15
N PRO A 92 -20.39 -14.31 -10.12
CA PRO A 92 -18.95 -14.48 -10.15
C PRO A 92 -18.25 -13.72 -9.02
N GLU A 93 -17.15 -14.26 -8.51
CA GLU A 93 -16.34 -13.65 -7.43
C GLU A 93 -15.99 -12.18 -7.70
N TRP A 94 -15.61 -11.82 -8.93
CA TRP A 94 -15.22 -10.45 -9.27
C TRP A 94 -16.35 -9.44 -9.05
N LYS A 95 -17.63 -9.82 -9.24
CA LYS A 95 -18.76 -8.91 -9.00
C LYS A 95 -18.91 -8.61 -7.50
N VAL A 96 -18.67 -9.60 -6.65
CA VAL A 96 -18.66 -9.41 -5.19
C VAL A 96 -17.50 -8.52 -4.77
N ALA A 97 -16.30 -8.81 -5.27
CA ALA A 97 -15.10 -8.01 -5.03
C ALA A 97 -15.26 -6.56 -5.47
N LEU A 98 -15.88 -6.32 -6.63
CA LEU A 98 -16.17 -4.98 -7.15
C LEU A 98 -17.14 -4.24 -6.23
N ARG A 99 -18.23 -4.89 -5.77
CA ARG A 99 -19.18 -4.27 -4.83
C ARG A 99 -18.54 -3.89 -3.51
N GLY A 100 -17.69 -4.76 -2.97
CA GLY A 100 -16.90 -4.44 -1.79
C GLY A 100 -15.94 -3.27 -2.02
N TYR A 101 -15.20 -3.28 -3.14
CA TYR A 101 -14.30 -2.19 -3.51
C TYR A 101 -15.03 -0.85 -3.63
N THR A 102 -16.13 -0.79 -4.37
CA THR A 102 -16.93 0.44 -4.52
C THR A 102 -17.40 0.97 -3.17
N ALA A 103 -17.94 0.10 -2.30
CA ALA A 103 -18.37 0.52 -0.96
C ALA A 103 -17.21 1.05 -0.09
N ALA A 104 -16.01 0.48 -0.24
CA ALA A 104 -14.81 0.96 0.43
C ALA A 104 -14.38 2.34 -0.09
N VAL A 105 -14.36 2.53 -1.42
CA VAL A 105 -14.03 3.81 -2.07
C VAL A 105 -15.00 4.91 -1.65
N GLU A 106 -16.30 4.65 -1.68
CA GLU A 106 -17.32 5.60 -1.24
C GLU A 106 -17.21 5.96 0.25
N ARG A 107 -16.69 5.03 1.07
CA ARG A 107 -16.44 5.33 2.48
C ARG A 107 -15.14 6.12 2.66
N ALA A 108 -14.09 5.77 1.94
CA ALA A 108 -12.81 6.46 1.96
C ALA A 108 -12.95 7.90 1.48
N SER A 109 -13.75 8.16 0.43
CA SER A 109 -13.97 9.53 -0.07
C SER A 109 -14.56 10.47 0.97
N LYS A 110 -15.37 9.96 1.90
CA LYS A 110 -15.90 10.76 3.03
C LYS A 110 -14.83 11.18 4.02
N TYR A 111 -13.77 10.38 4.19
CA TYR A 111 -12.63 10.74 5.04
C TYR A 111 -11.65 11.68 4.33
N LEU A 112 -11.67 11.69 3.00
CA LEU A 112 -10.81 12.52 2.15
C LEU A 112 -11.56 13.72 1.56
N GLU A 113 -12.71 14.10 2.13
CA GLU A 113 -13.50 15.22 1.63
C GLU A 113 -12.68 16.51 1.72
N GLY A 114 -12.49 17.17 0.56
CA GLY A 114 -11.64 18.36 0.44
C GLY A 114 -10.14 18.09 0.28
N ASP A 115 -9.70 16.83 0.26
CA ASP A 115 -8.31 16.46 -0.02
C ASP A 115 -8.11 16.24 -1.52
N GLU A 116 -7.51 17.23 -2.19
CA GLU A 116 -7.24 17.18 -3.64
C GLU A 116 -6.01 16.33 -4.02
N ASN A 117 -5.18 15.95 -3.05
CA ASN A 117 -3.90 15.28 -3.31
C ASN A 117 -3.97 13.77 -3.12
N HIS A 118 -4.98 13.26 -2.42
CA HIS A 118 -5.11 11.84 -2.11
C HIS A 118 -6.33 11.20 -2.77
N SER A 119 -6.09 10.09 -3.47
CA SER A 119 -7.16 9.35 -4.15
C SER A 119 -7.87 8.38 -3.20
N PRO A 120 -9.22 8.37 -3.17
CA PRO A 120 -9.97 7.34 -2.44
C PRO A 120 -9.89 5.96 -3.12
N LEU A 121 -9.29 5.87 -4.31
CA LEU A 121 -9.17 4.65 -5.11
C LEU A 121 -8.00 3.75 -4.70
N VAL A 122 -7.21 4.14 -3.70
CA VAL A 122 -5.98 3.43 -3.26
C VAL A 122 -6.25 2.03 -2.69
N SER A 123 -7.52 1.64 -2.45
CA SER A 123 -7.81 0.24 -2.10
C SER A 123 -7.31 -0.69 -3.20
N SER A 124 -6.45 -1.65 -2.85
CA SER A 124 -5.94 -2.64 -3.79
C SER A 124 -7.03 -3.60 -4.28
N PHE A 125 -6.67 -4.50 -5.22
CA PHE A 125 -7.56 -5.56 -5.68
C PHE A 125 -8.10 -6.37 -4.48
N THR A 126 -9.39 -6.73 -4.54
CA THR A 126 -10.02 -7.49 -3.45
C THR A 126 -9.71 -8.99 -3.60
N VAL A 127 -9.09 -9.55 -2.57
CA VAL A 127 -8.98 -11.00 -2.40
C VAL A 127 -10.35 -11.56 -2.04
N PHE A 128 -10.88 -12.44 -2.90
CA PHE A 128 -12.17 -13.09 -2.69
C PHE A 128 -12.17 -14.45 -3.40
N GLY A 129 -11.82 -15.51 -2.66
CA GLY A 129 -11.84 -16.89 -3.14
C GLY A 129 -13.06 -17.64 -2.62
N SER A 130 -13.84 -18.22 -3.54
CA SER A 130 -15.05 -18.99 -3.22
C SER A 130 -14.86 -20.51 -3.42
N GLY A 131 -15.52 -21.30 -2.57
CA GLY A 131 -15.43 -22.76 -2.56
C GLY A 131 -14.14 -23.29 -1.95
N ARG A 132 -14.17 -24.57 -1.56
CA ARG A 132 -13.14 -25.24 -0.73
C ARG A 132 -11.69 -24.95 -1.11
N ILE A 133 -11.37 -24.97 -2.40
CA ILE A 133 -9.99 -24.80 -2.87
C ILE A 133 -9.56 -23.34 -2.76
N ARG A 134 -10.35 -22.40 -3.27
CA ARG A 134 -9.93 -21.00 -3.35
C ARG A 134 -10.03 -20.29 -2.02
N SER A 135 -11.02 -20.62 -1.19
CA SER A 135 -11.13 -20.07 0.17
C SER A 135 -10.01 -20.54 1.09
N ALA A 136 -9.35 -21.66 0.79
CA ALA A 136 -8.17 -22.14 1.53
C ALA A 136 -6.89 -21.35 1.21
N HIS A 137 -6.88 -20.49 0.19
CA HIS A 137 -5.72 -19.67 -0.18
C HIS A 137 -5.96 -18.21 0.19
N ALA A 138 -5.16 -17.68 1.12
CA ALA A 138 -5.26 -16.31 1.64
C ALA A 138 -5.06 -15.21 0.59
N HIS A 139 -4.54 -15.54 -0.59
CA HIS A 139 -4.27 -14.59 -1.69
C HIS A 139 -5.05 -14.94 -2.98
N SER A 140 -6.16 -15.67 -2.89
CA SER A 140 -7.07 -15.90 -4.02
C SER A 140 -7.74 -14.60 -4.46
N VAL A 141 -7.14 -13.90 -5.42
CA VAL A 141 -7.75 -12.73 -6.07
C VAL A 141 -9.05 -13.13 -6.76
N ALA A 142 -10.08 -12.30 -6.62
CA ALA A 142 -11.40 -12.55 -7.19
C ALA A 142 -11.33 -12.83 -8.70
N SER A 143 -12.07 -13.85 -9.15
CA SER A 143 -12.02 -14.33 -10.53
C SER A 143 -13.40 -14.40 -11.21
N ASN A 144 -13.47 -14.96 -12.42
CA ASN A 144 -14.73 -15.30 -13.09
C ASN A 144 -15.39 -16.58 -12.54
N ARG A 145 -14.86 -17.20 -11.48
CA ARG A 145 -15.50 -18.37 -10.86
C ARG A 145 -16.90 -17.99 -10.37
N ILE A 146 -17.89 -18.75 -10.84
CA ILE A 146 -19.29 -18.64 -10.41
C ILE A 146 -19.44 -19.27 -9.04
N MET A 147 -19.96 -18.50 -8.07
CA MET A 147 -20.30 -19.02 -6.76
C MET A 147 -21.48 -20.01 -6.88
N ARG A 148 -21.42 -21.06 -6.08
CA ARG A 148 -22.42 -22.12 -6.04
C ARG A 148 -23.08 -22.11 -4.67
N ASP A 149 -24.29 -22.64 -4.61
CA ASP A 149 -24.92 -23.02 -3.34
C ASP A 149 -24.16 -24.25 -2.79
N GLU A 150 -23.06 -24.00 -2.11
CA GLU A 150 -22.30 -25.02 -1.42
C GLU A 150 -22.29 -24.62 0.05
N LYS A 151 -22.92 -25.44 0.90
CA LYS A 151 -22.60 -25.42 2.33
C LYS A 151 -21.13 -25.84 2.45
N PHE A 152 -20.38 -25.10 3.26
CA PHE A 152 -18.97 -25.36 3.56
C PHE A 152 -18.67 -26.84 3.79
#